data_AF-A0A835V378-F1
#
_entry.id   AF-A0A835V378-F1
#
_cell.length_a   1.000
_cell.length_b   1.000
_cell.length_c   1.000
_cell.angle_alpha   90.00
_cell.angle_beta   90.00
_cell.angle_gamma   90.00
#
_symmetry.space_group_name_H-M   'P 1'
#
loop_
_entity.id
_entity.type
_entity.pdbx_description
1 polymer ?
#
loop_
_entity_poly.entity_id
_entity_poly.type
_entity_poly.pdbx_seq_one_letter_code
_entity_poly.pdbx_strand_id
1 'polypeptide(L)'
;MEVLQQKRKFEMLIGKDPDFSEYLSSQKAQCMELRSKEVLSDEEGDAYPNVVINEDVHPHGLKALNSHTIDVWCWMVMEQLNGPALPNLMNSFRAACRYGFESDERHTYQVPMKNVFSKVLTFVLCEADGIFRKMLGVPDSCRKEIFLKSQSSSLWIKIRPLMKSYLRSCLLLLNQVTDIQIIVFILSRVKASAVFFSSFPSLTKLLIKISVHLWVTGEEDLSLFSFSVVLEIVSKLHSDCYDTCLMKTYKAFVGQSKFFDSANLKRFQFLENSIVELYSFDLQNSYHHILASLQQLAYTLSQAIKTKKKEELIKVCNWQYINSISLWVKFLVCNLQNHDLLPLFSLSVVVINGIVHLFPGHRYFPLRFRCVQMLNQLSLASGIFVPVVSLVLDFVEHKVSNADSSHVKSFNYSSVLKA
;
A
#
# COMPACT_ATOMS: atom_id res chain seq x y z
N MET A 1 15.19 3.51 20.00
CA MET A 1 14.42 2.79 21.03
C MET A 1 13.40 1.84 20.41
N GLU A 2 12.62 2.27 19.41
CA GLU A 2 11.63 1.42 18.70
C GLU A 2 12.22 0.16 18.06
N VAL A 3 13.36 0.26 17.36
CA VAL A 3 13.99 -0.90 16.70
C VAL A 3 14.44 -1.98 17.71
N LEU A 4 14.91 -1.57 18.90
CA LEU A 4 15.31 -2.51 19.96
C LEU A 4 14.10 -3.15 20.64
N GLN A 5 12.99 -2.41 20.78
CA GLN A 5 11.73 -2.96 21.27
C GLN A 5 11.10 -3.93 20.26
N GLN A 6 11.09 -3.58 18.97
CA GLN A 6 10.63 -4.44 17.88
C GLN A 6 11.50 -5.71 17.77
N LYS A 7 12.82 -5.59 17.93
CA LYS A 7 13.75 -6.75 17.97
C LYS A 7 13.45 -7.70 19.12
N ARG A 8 13.23 -7.18 20.34
CA ARG A 8 12.84 -8.02 21.49
C ARG A 8 11.47 -8.68 21.29
N LYS A 9 10.50 -7.94 20.73
CA LYS A 9 9.17 -8.49 20.38
C LYS A 9 9.30 -9.60 19.34
N PHE A 10 10.13 -9.42 18.31
CA PHE A 10 10.43 -10.42 17.28
C PHE A 10 11.03 -11.70 17.88
N GLU A 11 12.04 -11.58 18.76
CA GLU A 11 12.66 -12.72 19.45
C GLU A 11 11.68 -13.44 20.40
N MET A 12 10.76 -12.71 21.04
CA MET A 12 9.72 -13.29 21.90
C MET A 12 8.60 -13.99 21.11
N LEU A 13 8.19 -13.46 19.95
CA LEU A 13 7.14 -14.03 19.10
C LEU A 13 7.58 -15.35 18.46
N ILE A 14 8.84 -15.44 18.03
CA ILE A 14 9.42 -16.69 17.50
C ILE A 14 9.48 -17.80 18.57
N GLY A 15 9.60 -17.42 19.84
CA GLY A 15 9.75 -18.34 20.96
C GLY A 15 8.46 -18.79 21.64
N LYS A 16 7.31 -18.14 21.39
CA LYS A 16 6.11 -18.28 22.25
C LYS A 16 4.90 -19.00 21.66
N ASP A 17 4.88 -19.42 20.40
CA ASP A 17 3.58 -19.68 19.76
C ASP A 17 3.40 -21.11 19.19
N PRO A 18 2.89 -22.07 20.00
CA PRO A 18 2.31 -23.33 19.52
C PRO A 18 0.91 -23.17 18.90
N ASP A 19 0.18 -22.07 19.20
CA ASP A 19 -1.15 -21.78 18.63
C ASP A 19 -1.06 -21.17 17.21
N PHE A 20 0.09 -20.59 16.84
CA PHE A 20 0.42 -20.14 15.48
C PHE A 20 0.31 -21.26 14.44
N SER A 21 0.60 -22.50 14.82
CA SER A 21 0.48 -23.68 13.94
C SER A 21 -0.98 -24.03 13.63
N GLU A 22 -1.87 -23.88 14.60
CA GLU A 22 -3.29 -24.24 14.47
C GLU A 22 -4.08 -23.11 13.77
N TYR A 23 -3.70 -21.86 14.02
CA TYR A 23 -4.23 -20.68 13.35
C TYR A 23 -3.91 -20.67 11.84
N LEU A 24 -2.67 -21.01 11.44
CA LEU A 24 -2.24 -21.11 10.04
C LEU A 24 -3.02 -22.17 9.25
N SER A 25 -3.39 -23.30 9.88
CA SER A 25 -4.23 -24.32 9.22
C SER A 25 -5.67 -23.84 9.00
N SER A 26 -6.23 -23.07 9.94
CA SER A 26 -7.62 -22.59 9.84
C SER A 26 -7.80 -21.49 8.78
N GLN A 27 -6.84 -20.57 8.62
CA GLN A 27 -6.89 -19.51 7.60
C GLN A 27 -6.55 -19.98 6.19
N LYS A 28 -5.77 -21.07 6.04
CA LYS A 28 -5.43 -21.66 4.73
C LYS A 28 -6.67 -22.20 4.00
N ALA A 29 -7.70 -22.62 4.74
CA ALA A 29 -8.99 -23.00 4.19
C ALA A 29 -9.82 -21.79 3.71
N GLN A 30 -9.83 -20.69 4.47
CA GLN A 30 -10.52 -19.44 4.06
C GLN A 30 -9.83 -18.74 2.87
N CYS A 31 -8.50 -18.76 2.78
CA CYS A 31 -7.76 -18.23 1.63
C CYS A 31 -7.99 -19.04 0.33
N MET A 32 -8.34 -20.33 0.42
CA MET A 32 -8.67 -21.14 -0.75
C MET A 32 -10.09 -20.89 -1.27
N GLU A 33 -11.06 -20.59 -0.41
CA GLU A 33 -12.42 -20.25 -0.86
C GLU A 33 -12.49 -18.90 -1.58
N LEU A 34 -11.73 -17.90 -1.12
CA LEU A 34 -11.66 -16.57 -1.74
C LEU A 34 -10.94 -16.56 -3.11
N ARG A 35 -10.22 -17.63 -3.47
CA ARG A 35 -9.58 -17.78 -4.80
C ARG A 35 -10.53 -18.32 -5.88
N SER A 36 -11.68 -18.88 -5.51
CA SER A 36 -12.55 -19.63 -6.43
C SER A 36 -13.73 -18.84 -7.01
N LYS A 37 -13.97 -17.61 -6.54
CA LYS A 37 -15.03 -16.72 -7.06
C LYS A 37 -14.45 -15.37 -7.41
N GLU A 38 -13.93 -15.25 -8.63
CA GLU A 38 -14.01 -14.05 -9.47
C GLU A 38 -13.33 -14.35 -10.81
N VAL A 39 -14.10 -14.90 -11.75
CA VAL A 39 -13.77 -14.94 -13.17
C VAL A 39 -14.79 -14.06 -13.90
N LEU A 40 -14.26 -13.26 -14.85
CA LEU A 40 -14.88 -12.56 -15.98
C LEU A 40 -15.20 -11.06 -15.79
N SER A 41 -14.32 -10.19 -16.31
CA SER A 41 -14.37 -9.64 -17.68
C SER A 41 -13.42 -8.43 -17.81
N ASP A 42 -12.44 -8.55 -18.72
CA ASP A 42 -11.80 -7.57 -19.65
C ASP A 42 -11.56 -6.11 -19.17
N GLU A 43 -10.40 -5.44 -19.32
CA GLU A 43 -9.27 -5.50 -20.27
C GLU A 43 -7.95 -4.97 -19.65
N GLU A 44 -6.86 -5.11 -20.41
CA GLU A 44 -5.47 -4.64 -20.20
C GLU A 44 -4.54 -5.58 -19.42
N GLY A 45 -3.69 -6.25 -20.21
CA GLY A 45 -2.68 -7.19 -19.77
C GLY A 45 -1.64 -6.58 -18.85
N ASP A 46 -1.71 -6.99 -17.60
CA ASP A 46 -0.54 -7.29 -16.79
C ASP A 46 -0.79 -8.68 -16.22
N ALA A 47 -0.35 -9.70 -16.96
CA ALA A 47 -0.17 -11.02 -16.40
C ALA A 47 0.55 -10.84 -15.07
N TYR A 48 -0.05 -11.35 -13.98
CA TYR A 48 0.70 -11.62 -12.77
C TYR A 48 2.01 -12.25 -13.22
N PRO A 49 3.19 -11.67 -12.95
CA PRO A 49 4.35 -12.50 -13.02
C PRO A 49 4.15 -13.47 -11.85
N ASN A 50 3.60 -14.65 -12.16
CA ASN A 50 4.33 -15.86 -11.85
C ASN A 50 5.75 -15.53 -12.25
N VAL A 51 6.53 -15.07 -11.28
CA VAL A 51 7.96 -15.01 -11.43
C VAL A 51 8.28 -16.46 -11.72
N VAL A 52 8.48 -16.80 -12.99
CA VAL A 52 9.15 -18.03 -13.37
C VAL A 52 10.51 -17.85 -12.74
N ILE A 53 10.62 -18.44 -11.55
CA ILE A 53 11.85 -18.61 -10.82
C ILE A 53 12.66 -19.45 -11.78
N ASN A 54 13.76 -18.92 -12.33
CA ASN A 54 14.78 -19.81 -12.86
C ASN A 54 15.19 -20.70 -11.68
N GLU A 55 14.64 -21.91 -11.71
CA GLU A 55 15.18 -23.11 -11.10
C GLU A 55 16.65 -23.23 -11.51
N ASP A 56 17.43 -23.95 -10.71
CA ASP A 56 18.89 -24.13 -10.83
C ASP A 56 19.75 -23.19 -10.00
N VAL A 57 19.57 -23.24 -8.67
CA VAL A 57 20.71 -23.42 -7.76
C VAL A 57 20.25 -24.27 -6.56
N HIS A 58 20.47 -25.58 -6.64
CA HIS A 58 20.36 -26.47 -5.47
C HIS A 58 21.40 -26.08 -4.41
N PRO A 59 21.01 -25.93 -3.13
CA PRO A 59 21.95 -25.58 -2.06
C PRO A 59 22.64 -26.84 -1.50
N HIS A 60 23.52 -27.47 -2.29
CA HIS A 60 24.28 -28.65 -1.83
C HIS A 60 25.50 -28.33 -0.92
N GLY A 61 25.64 -27.11 -0.40
CA GLY A 61 26.80 -26.68 0.39
C GLY A 61 26.58 -26.47 1.90
N LEU A 62 25.38 -26.68 2.44
CA LEU A 62 25.00 -26.29 3.82
C LEU A 62 25.33 -27.34 4.91
N LYS A 63 26.41 -28.11 4.76
CA LYS A 63 26.82 -29.07 5.81
C LYS A 63 27.40 -28.30 7.02
N ALA A 64 26.55 -28.17 8.05
CA ALA A 64 26.83 -27.73 9.42
C ALA A 64 27.20 -26.24 9.62
N LEU A 65 26.21 -25.34 9.49
CA LEU A 65 26.31 -23.98 10.03
C LEU A 65 26.16 -24.04 11.56
N ASN A 66 27.24 -23.86 12.32
CA ASN A 66 27.20 -23.78 13.78
C ASN A 66 26.94 -22.34 14.23
N SER A 67 26.23 -22.14 15.36
CA SER A 67 25.90 -20.80 15.89
C SER A 67 27.15 -19.94 16.12
N HIS A 68 28.24 -20.58 16.56
CA HIS A 68 29.54 -19.93 16.75
C HIS A 68 30.14 -19.38 15.43
N THR A 69 29.99 -20.09 14.31
CA THR A 69 30.48 -19.63 13.00
C THR A 69 29.75 -18.37 12.55
N ILE A 70 28.46 -18.26 12.84
CA ILE A 70 27.68 -17.04 12.58
C ILE A 70 28.17 -15.90 13.47
N ASP A 71 28.44 -16.14 14.75
CA ASP A 71 28.95 -15.10 15.66
C ASP A 71 30.29 -14.53 15.19
N VAL A 72 31.18 -15.41 14.72
CA VAL A 72 32.46 -15.00 14.15
C VAL A 72 32.25 -14.19 12.87
N TRP A 73 31.31 -14.59 11.99
CA TRP A 73 30.99 -13.81 10.80
C TRP A 73 30.34 -12.46 11.12
N CYS A 74 29.42 -12.40 12.10
CA CYS A 74 28.80 -11.17 12.57
C CYS A 74 29.86 -10.20 13.09
N TRP A 75 30.80 -10.67 13.91
CA TRP A 75 31.90 -9.86 14.42
C TRP A 75 32.84 -9.41 13.29
N MET A 76 33.26 -10.34 12.42
CA MET A 76 34.16 -10.02 11.28
C MET A 76 33.55 -9.00 10.32
N VAL A 77 32.24 -9.03 10.07
CA VAL A 77 31.57 -8.06 9.18
C VAL A 77 31.50 -6.65 9.81
N MET A 78 31.47 -6.55 11.15
CA MET A 78 31.50 -5.27 11.85
C MET A 78 32.90 -4.63 11.87
N GLU A 79 33.96 -5.44 11.88
CA GLU A 79 35.35 -4.99 12.05
C GLU A 79 36.15 -4.97 10.74
N GLN A 80 35.88 -5.90 9.82
CA GLN A 80 36.49 -6.01 8.49
C GLN A 80 35.44 -6.07 7.38
N LEU A 81 35.22 -4.93 6.72
CA LEU A 81 34.21 -4.79 5.66
C LEU A 81 34.54 -5.57 4.36
N ASN A 82 35.81 -5.96 4.15
CA ASN A 82 36.31 -6.55 2.89
C ASN A 82 36.71 -8.04 3.00
N GLY A 83 35.88 -8.87 3.65
CA GLY A 83 36.14 -10.31 3.82
C GLY A 83 35.10 -11.24 3.17
N PRO A 84 35.39 -12.57 3.08
CA PRO A 84 34.43 -13.58 2.60
C PRO A 84 33.23 -13.78 3.55
N ALA A 85 33.30 -13.23 4.78
CA ALA A 85 32.25 -13.28 5.78
C ALA A 85 30.94 -12.63 5.31
N LEU A 86 30.99 -11.48 4.62
CA LEU A 86 29.79 -10.79 4.14
C LEU A 86 29.04 -11.58 3.05
N PRO A 87 29.71 -12.07 1.97
CA PRO A 87 29.06 -12.97 1.01
C PRO A 87 28.47 -14.23 1.64
N ASN A 88 29.20 -14.87 2.56
CA ASN A 88 28.71 -16.08 3.24
C ASN A 88 27.49 -15.78 4.09
N LEU A 89 27.51 -14.69 4.86
CA LEU A 89 26.37 -14.25 5.67
C LEU A 89 25.15 -13.91 4.82
N MET A 90 25.32 -13.21 3.69
CA MET A 90 24.23 -12.88 2.77
C MET A 90 23.66 -14.13 2.07
N ASN A 91 24.51 -15.12 1.76
CA ASN A 91 24.07 -16.42 1.25
C ASN A 91 23.30 -17.20 2.31
N SER A 92 23.75 -17.21 3.56
CA SER A 92 23.02 -17.80 4.69
C SER A 92 21.67 -17.10 4.92
N PHE A 93 21.61 -15.78 4.79
CA PHE A 93 20.36 -15.03 4.87
C PHE A 93 19.40 -15.39 3.73
N ARG A 94 19.89 -15.47 2.49
CA ARG A 94 19.11 -15.90 1.34
C ARG A 94 18.56 -17.32 1.53
N ALA A 95 19.38 -18.23 2.06
CA ALA A 95 18.95 -19.58 2.38
C ALA A 95 17.89 -19.59 3.49
N ALA A 96 18.10 -18.82 4.57
CA ALA A 96 17.14 -18.68 5.66
C ALA A 96 15.77 -18.17 5.20
N CYS A 97 15.75 -17.17 4.30
CA CYS A 97 14.51 -16.63 3.73
C CYS A 97 13.77 -17.66 2.85
N ARG A 98 14.47 -18.66 2.28
CA ARG A 98 13.84 -19.72 1.46
C ARG A 98 13.45 -20.93 2.29
N TYR A 99 14.22 -21.23 3.34
CA TYR A 99 14.05 -22.42 4.17
C TYR A 99 12.72 -22.45 4.93
N GLY A 100 12.08 -21.30 5.15
CA GLY A 100 10.77 -21.23 5.81
C GLY A 100 9.62 -21.97 5.12
N PHE A 101 9.81 -22.51 3.91
CA PHE A 101 8.72 -23.11 3.11
C PHE A 101 9.04 -24.43 2.36
N GLU A 102 10.30 -24.83 2.18
CA GLU A 102 10.65 -26.00 1.33
C GLU A 102 11.05 -27.28 2.08
N SER A 103 11.15 -27.28 3.40
CA SER A 103 11.50 -28.52 4.11
C SER A 103 10.25 -29.36 4.40
N ASP A 104 10.06 -30.39 3.58
CA ASP A 104 9.40 -31.62 4.01
C ASP A 104 9.78 -31.94 5.46
N GLU A 105 8.79 -32.25 6.29
CA GLU A 105 8.83 -32.45 7.74
C GLU A 105 9.66 -33.66 8.21
N ARG A 106 10.68 -34.07 7.48
CA ARG A 106 11.54 -35.17 7.86
C ARG A 106 12.88 -34.60 8.29
N HIS A 107 13.50 -35.21 9.29
CA HIS A 107 14.83 -34.96 9.87
C HIS A 107 14.86 -34.06 11.11
N THR A 108 14.93 -34.73 12.26
CA THR A 108 15.11 -34.30 13.65
C THR A 108 16.33 -33.40 13.97
N TYR A 109 17.03 -32.87 12.96
CA TYR A 109 18.13 -31.89 13.07
C TYR A 109 17.63 -30.42 12.98
N GLN A 110 16.31 -30.19 12.99
CA GLN A 110 15.66 -28.93 12.63
C GLN A 110 15.75 -27.81 13.69
N VAL A 111 15.81 -28.12 14.99
CA VAL A 111 15.77 -27.09 16.05
C VAL A 111 17.04 -26.21 16.12
N PRO A 112 18.28 -26.76 16.04
CA PRO A 112 19.50 -25.94 16.01
C PRO A 112 19.56 -25.02 14.79
N MET A 113 19.11 -25.51 13.63
CA MET A 113 19.07 -24.73 12.39
C MET A 113 18.05 -23.58 12.46
N LYS A 114 16.90 -23.76 13.12
CA LYS A 114 15.89 -22.69 13.30
C LYS A 114 16.46 -21.51 14.10
N ASN A 115 17.19 -21.78 15.19
CA ASN A 115 17.81 -20.73 16.02
C ASN A 115 18.93 -20.00 15.27
N VAL A 116 19.74 -20.76 14.53
CA VAL A 116 20.80 -20.27 13.64
C VAL A 116 20.20 -19.35 12.55
N PHE A 117 19.11 -19.76 11.90
CA PHE A 117 18.46 -18.96 10.85
C PHE A 117 17.75 -17.73 11.40
N SER A 118 17.07 -17.82 12.55
CA SER A 118 16.46 -16.66 13.22
C SER A 118 17.52 -15.62 13.58
N LYS A 119 18.67 -16.06 14.10
CA LYS A 119 19.79 -15.18 14.44
C LYS A 119 20.38 -14.49 13.21
N VAL A 120 20.59 -15.22 12.11
CA VAL A 120 21.04 -14.65 10.83
C VAL A 120 20.03 -13.67 10.28
N LEU A 121 18.73 -14.03 10.29
CA LEU A 121 17.65 -13.18 9.80
C LEU A 121 17.61 -11.85 10.56
N THR A 122 17.63 -11.93 11.90
CA THR A 122 17.61 -10.75 12.77
C THR A 122 18.84 -9.87 12.55
N PHE A 123 20.05 -10.47 12.57
CA PHE A 123 21.29 -9.72 12.40
C PHE A 123 21.35 -9.05 11.04
N VAL A 124 21.09 -9.79 9.95
CA VAL A 124 21.17 -9.23 8.59
C VAL A 124 20.09 -8.17 8.37
N LEU A 125 18.85 -8.39 8.80
CA LEU A 125 17.82 -7.35 8.71
C LEU A 125 18.25 -6.08 9.49
N CYS A 126 18.80 -6.21 10.70
CA CYS A 126 19.23 -5.09 11.56
C CYS A 126 20.50 -4.36 11.09
N GLU A 127 21.47 -5.05 10.51
CA GLU A 127 22.80 -4.48 10.27
C GLU A 127 23.11 -4.26 8.79
N ALA A 128 22.43 -4.95 7.86
CA ALA A 128 22.76 -4.88 6.43
C ALA A 128 22.76 -3.45 5.87
N ASP A 129 21.77 -2.64 6.26
CA ASP A 129 21.70 -1.23 5.84
C ASP A 129 22.96 -0.45 6.22
N GLY A 130 23.34 -0.52 7.50
CA GLY A 130 24.52 0.17 8.04
C GLY A 130 25.83 -0.38 7.46
N ILE A 131 25.91 -1.68 7.21
CA ILE A 131 27.06 -2.32 6.56
C ILE A 131 27.23 -1.75 5.14
N PHE A 132 26.17 -1.75 4.33
CA PHE A 132 26.25 -1.23 2.96
C PHE A 132 26.58 0.27 2.93
N ARG A 133 26.03 1.07 3.87
CA ARG A 133 26.37 2.50 4.00
C ARG A 133 27.83 2.72 4.36
N LYS A 134 28.36 1.99 5.35
CA LYS A 134 29.77 2.06 5.75
C LYS A 134 30.70 1.67 4.61
N MET A 135 30.37 0.62 3.85
CA MET A 135 31.17 0.19 2.70
C MET A 135 31.20 1.22 1.57
N LEU A 136 30.10 1.95 1.37
CA LEU A 136 29.97 2.95 0.32
C LEU A 136 30.38 4.36 0.79
N GLY A 137 30.67 4.55 2.08
CA GLY A 137 30.96 5.86 2.68
C GLY A 137 29.77 6.82 2.63
N VAL A 138 28.55 6.29 2.65
CA VAL A 138 27.32 7.05 2.42
C VAL A 138 26.65 7.41 3.77
N PRO A 139 26.23 8.67 4.00
CA PRO A 139 25.54 9.04 5.22
C PRO A 139 24.12 8.45 5.31
N ASP A 140 23.57 8.34 6.52
CA ASP A 140 22.25 7.77 6.78
C ASP A 140 21.12 8.56 6.08
N SER A 141 21.26 9.88 5.95
CA SER A 141 20.29 10.77 5.31
C SER A 141 20.43 10.89 3.78
N CYS A 142 21.20 9.99 3.14
CA CYS A 142 21.53 10.09 1.72
C CYS A 142 20.30 10.16 0.80
N ARG A 143 20.30 11.12 -0.13
CA ARG A 143 19.35 11.21 -1.25
C ARG A 143 19.88 10.40 -2.44
N LYS A 144 18.98 9.93 -3.31
CA LYS A 144 19.30 9.17 -4.53
C LYS A 144 20.46 9.75 -5.34
N GLU A 145 20.57 11.06 -5.49
CA GLU A 145 21.63 11.72 -6.26
C GLU A 145 23.03 11.51 -5.67
N ILE A 146 23.16 11.60 -4.35
CA ILE A 146 24.43 11.39 -3.64
C ILE A 146 24.82 9.91 -3.72
N PHE A 147 23.82 9.02 -3.61
CA PHE A 147 24.03 7.59 -3.78
C PHE A 147 24.44 7.22 -5.21
N LEU A 148 23.80 7.77 -6.24
CA LEU A 148 24.16 7.52 -7.65
C LEU A 148 25.60 7.96 -7.95
N LYS A 149 26.09 9.04 -7.36
CA LYS A 149 27.50 9.48 -7.50
C LYS A 149 28.48 8.46 -6.91
N SER A 150 28.10 7.80 -5.80
CA SER A 150 28.93 6.76 -5.16
C SER A 150 29.01 5.44 -5.96
N GLN A 151 28.13 5.23 -6.95
CA GLN A 151 28.10 4.02 -7.79
C GLN A 151 29.22 3.96 -8.83
N SER A 152 29.97 5.06 -9.00
CA SER A 152 31.15 5.13 -9.87
C SER A 152 32.39 4.45 -9.26
N SER A 153 32.33 4.03 -8.00
CA SER A 153 33.44 3.36 -7.31
C SER A 153 33.61 1.90 -7.75
N SER A 154 34.85 1.42 -7.86
CA SER A 154 35.16 0.00 -8.11
C SER A 154 34.60 -0.96 -7.06
N LEU A 155 34.30 -0.45 -5.85
CA LEU A 155 33.64 -1.20 -4.76
C LEU A 155 32.16 -1.50 -5.08
N TRP A 156 31.50 -0.66 -5.88
CA TRP A 156 30.11 -0.85 -6.28
C TRP A 156 29.90 -2.17 -7.03
N ILE A 157 30.85 -2.54 -7.91
CA ILE A 157 30.78 -3.76 -8.71
C ILE A 157 30.71 -5.01 -7.81
N LYS A 158 31.43 -5.00 -6.68
CA LYS A 158 31.45 -6.10 -5.71
C LYS A 158 30.20 -6.12 -4.82
N ILE A 159 29.71 -4.95 -4.40
CA ILE A 159 28.60 -4.83 -3.43
C ILE A 159 27.23 -4.98 -4.10
N ARG A 160 27.08 -4.49 -5.34
CA ARG A 160 25.82 -4.51 -6.10
C ARG A 160 25.12 -5.87 -6.11
N PRO A 161 25.77 -7.02 -6.42
CA PRO A 161 25.11 -8.32 -6.41
C PRO A 161 24.65 -8.76 -5.01
N LEU A 162 25.45 -8.49 -3.97
CA LEU A 162 25.12 -8.81 -2.58
C LEU A 162 23.91 -8.00 -2.10
N MET A 163 23.91 -6.70 -2.38
CA MET A 163 22.81 -5.81 -2.05
C MET A 163 21.53 -6.19 -2.82
N LYS A 164 21.63 -6.51 -4.11
CA LYS A 164 20.49 -7.01 -4.89
C LYS A 164 19.91 -8.30 -4.28
N SER A 165 20.77 -9.22 -3.86
CA SER A 165 20.35 -10.47 -3.20
C SER A 165 19.63 -10.18 -1.88
N TYR A 166 20.19 -9.32 -1.03
CA TYR A 166 19.59 -8.88 0.22
C TYR A 166 18.19 -8.28 0.02
N LEU A 167 18.08 -7.28 -0.86
CA LEU A 167 16.80 -6.61 -1.14
C LEU A 167 15.76 -7.60 -1.68
N ARG A 168 16.15 -8.46 -2.62
CA ARG A 168 15.25 -9.50 -3.16
C ARG A 168 14.80 -10.49 -2.09
N SER A 169 15.69 -10.90 -1.20
CA SER A 169 15.35 -11.79 -0.08
C SER A 169 14.40 -11.16 0.92
N CYS A 170 14.56 -9.86 1.21
CA CYS A 170 13.61 -9.13 2.07
C CYS A 170 12.21 -9.04 1.44
N LEU A 171 12.12 -8.76 0.14
CA LEU A 171 10.85 -8.73 -0.57
C LEU A 171 10.18 -10.11 -0.65
N LEU A 172 10.97 -11.17 -0.77
CA LEU A 172 10.46 -12.54 -0.73
C LEU A 172 9.84 -12.84 0.64
N LEU A 173 10.56 -12.49 1.71
CA LEU A 173 10.12 -12.70 3.07
C LEU A 173 8.80 -11.96 3.39
N LEU A 174 8.64 -10.73 2.89
CA LEU A 174 7.40 -9.96 3.04
C LEU A 174 6.16 -10.65 2.45
N ASN A 175 6.31 -11.46 1.40
CA ASN A 175 5.20 -12.22 0.80
C ASN A 175 4.94 -13.56 1.49
N GLN A 176 5.87 -14.02 2.32
CA GLN A 176 5.86 -15.36 2.92
C GLN A 176 5.41 -15.34 4.39
N VAL A 177 5.69 -14.24 5.09
CA VAL A 177 5.34 -14.08 6.50
C VAL A 177 3.88 -13.63 6.61
N THR A 178 3.14 -14.21 7.56
CA THR A 178 1.77 -13.83 7.91
C THR A 178 1.70 -13.01 9.21
N ASP A 179 2.67 -13.14 10.10
CA ASP A 179 2.72 -12.40 11.36
C ASP A 179 2.91 -10.89 11.10
N ILE A 180 1.91 -10.10 11.54
CA ILE A 180 1.86 -8.65 11.33
C ILE A 180 3.08 -7.94 11.93
N GLN A 181 3.53 -8.32 13.12
CA GLN A 181 4.66 -7.68 13.79
C GLN A 181 5.97 -7.95 13.04
N ILE A 182 6.12 -9.17 12.52
CA ILE A 182 7.27 -9.52 11.68
C ILE A 182 7.23 -8.75 10.36
N ILE A 183 6.07 -8.66 9.71
CA ILE A 183 5.91 -7.89 8.47
C ILE A 183 6.27 -6.42 8.72
N VAL A 184 5.74 -5.80 9.78
CA VAL A 184 6.04 -4.41 10.18
C VAL A 184 7.54 -4.23 10.46
N PHE A 185 8.18 -5.19 11.13
CA PHE A 185 9.61 -5.16 11.37
C PHE A 185 10.40 -5.18 10.05
N ILE A 186 10.08 -6.10 9.13
CA ILE A 186 10.75 -6.18 7.84
C ILE A 186 10.50 -4.91 7.01
N LEU A 187 9.26 -4.40 6.98
CA LEU A 187 8.92 -3.13 6.31
C LEU A 187 9.75 -1.97 6.86
N SER A 188 9.93 -1.89 8.17
CA SER A 188 10.76 -0.86 8.82
C SER A 188 12.23 -0.94 8.38
N ARG A 189 12.75 -2.16 8.21
CA ARG A 189 14.12 -2.39 7.73
C ARG A 189 14.27 -2.10 6.24
N VAL A 190 13.29 -2.49 5.43
CA VAL A 190 13.23 -2.17 4.00
C VAL A 190 13.09 -0.67 3.76
N LYS A 191 12.29 0.03 4.59
CA LYS A 191 12.17 1.49 4.59
C LYS A 191 13.52 2.17 4.81
N ALA A 192 14.28 1.75 5.82
CA ALA A 192 15.62 2.29 6.09
C ALA A 192 16.56 2.11 4.89
N SER A 193 16.41 1.01 4.14
CA SER A 193 17.17 0.70 2.93
C SER A 193 16.55 1.21 1.62
N ALA A 194 15.55 2.10 1.66
CA ALA A 194 14.82 2.56 0.47
C ALA A 194 15.74 3.17 -0.61
N VAL A 195 16.81 3.86 -0.22
CA VAL A 195 17.77 4.50 -1.14
C VAL A 195 18.42 3.49 -2.07
N PHE A 196 18.70 2.27 -1.59
CA PHE A 196 19.37 1.23 -2.39
C PHE A 196 18.51 0.70 -3.55
N PHE A 197 17.19 0.85 -3.46
CA PHE A 197 16.28 0.49 -4.54
C PHE A 197 16.46 1.38 -5.77
N SER A 198 17.08 2.57 -5.67
CA SER A 198 17.32 3.44 -6.82
C SER A 198 18.10 2.75 -7.94
N SER A 199 18.96 1.78 -7.61
CA SER A 199 19.79 1.06 -8.57
C SER A 199 19.12 -0.18 -9.16
N PHE A 200 17.91 -0.54 -8.69
CA PHE A 200 17.19 -1.75 -9.07
C PHE A 200 15.71 -1.45 -9.35
N PRO A 201 15.37 -0.80 -10.48
CA PRO A 201 14.00 -0.38 -10.80
C PRO A 201 12.95 -1.51 -10.74
N SER A 202 13.33 -2.74 -11.10
CA SER A 202 12.44 -3.91 -11.01
C SER A 202 12.09 -4.28 -9.57
N LEU A 203 13.04 -4.17 -8.64
CA LEU A 203 12.79 -4.38 -7.22
C LEU A 203 11.99 -3.23 -6.61
N THR A 204 12.21 -1.99 -7.07
CA THR A 204 11.41 -0.83 -6.66
C THR A 204 9.94 -1.01 -7.03
N LYS A 205 9.65 -1.40 -8.28
CA LYS A 205 8.28 -1.68 -8.74
C LYS A 205 7.62 -2.79 -7.91
N LEU A 206 8.37 -3.83 -7.56
CA LEU A 206 7.88 -4.91 -6.71
C LEU A 206 7.60 -4.42 -5.27
N LEU A 207 8.50 -3.63 -4.69
CA LEU A 207 8.31 -3.05 -3.35
C LEU A 207 7.07 -2.15 -3.30
N ILE A 208 6.87 -1.29 -4.31
CA ILE A 208 5.67 -0.45 -4.42
C ILE A 208 4.42 -1.33 -4.48
N LYS A 209 4.44 -2.39 -5.30
CA LYS A 209 3.29 -3.33 -5.42
C LYS A 209 2.97 -3.98 -4.07
N ILE A 210 3.96 -4.52 -3.36
CA ILE A 210 3.77 -5.17 -2.06
C ILE A 210 3.26 -4.16 -1.02
N SER A 211 3.90 -2.98 -0.94
CA SER A 211 3.54 -1.96 0.05
C SER A 211 2.14 -1.41 -0.18
N VAL A 212 1.74 -1.16 -1.43
CA VAL A 212 0.38 -0.72 -1.76
C VAL A 212 -0.65 -1.81 -1.45
N HIS A 213 -0.32 -3.07 -1.71
CA HIS A 213 -1.20 -4.18 -1.34
C HIS A 213 -1.41 -4.26 0.18
N LEU A 214 -0.33 -4.30 0.96
CA LEU A 214 -0.38 -4.35 2.42
C LEU A 214 -1.01 -3.09 3.03
N TRP A 215 -0.86 -1.93 2.40
CA TRP A 215 -1.57 -0.71 2.81
C TRP A 215 -3.08 -0.85 2.68
N VAL A 216 -3.56 -1.39 1.55
CA VAL A 216 -5.00 -1.56 1.31
C VAL A 216 -5.59 -2.72 2.11
N THR A 217 -4.87 -3.83 2.29
CA THR A 217 -5.36 -5.05 2.95
C THR A 217 -5.05 -5.12 4.45
N GLY A 218 -4.00 -4.45 4.91
CA GLY A 218 -3.59 -4.46 6.30
C GLY A 218 -4.53 -3.71 7.23
N GLU A 219 -4.53 -4.12 8.49
CA GLU A 219 -5.25 -3.46 9.58
C GLU A 219 -4.30 -2.56 10.38
N GLU A 220 -4.82 -1.42 10.85
CA GLU A 220 -4.16 -0.49 11.77
C GLU A 220 -2.69 -0.20 11.44
N ASP A 221 -1.77 -0.71 12.27
CA ASP A 221 -0.33 -0.49 12.17
C ASP A 221 0.24 -0.97 10.84
N LEU A 222 -0.22 -2.11 10.33
CA LEU A 222 0.31 -2.67 9.08
C LEU A 222 0.06 -1.72 7.91
N SER A 223 -1.13 -1.13 7.86
CA SER A 223 -1.50 -0.18 6.82
C SER A 223 -0.65 1.09 6.92
N LEU A 224 -0.44 1.59 8.14
CA LEU A 224 0.37 2.78 8.42
C LEU A 224 1.86 2.61 8.06
N PHE A 225 2.47 1.49 8.46
CA PHE A 225 3.87 1.20 8.13
C PHE A 225 4.05 0.95 6.64
N SER A 226 3.11 0.26 5.99
CA SER A 226 3.15 0.02 4.55
C SER A 226 3.06 1.32 3.76
N PHE A 227 2.17 2.23 4.16
CA PHE A 227 2.08 3.55 3.54
C PHE A 227 3.33 4.40 3.78
N SER A 228 3.90 4.34 4.98
CA SER A 228 5.16 5.01 5.30
C SER A 228 6.33 4.57 4.41
N VAL A 229 6.34 3.32 3.95
CA VAL A 229 7.32 2.84 2.95
C VAL A 229 7.10 3.50 1.59
N VAL A 230 5.84 3.66 1.15
CA VAL A 230 5.51 4.35 -0.11
C VAL A 230 5.98 5.82 -0.05
N LEU A 231 5.71 6.52 1.05
CA LEU A 231 6.19 7.90 1.25
C LEU A 231 7.72 8.00 1.26
N GLU A 232 8.41 7.05 1.89
CA GLU A 232 9.88 7.03 1.89
C GLU A 232 10.44 6.84 0.47
N ILE A 233 9.85 5.94 -0.32
CA ILE A 233 10.21 5.72 -1.73
C ILE A 233 10.04 7.02 -2.51
N VAL A 234 8.90 7.70 -2.36
CA VAL A 234 8.63 8.97 -3.04
C VAL A 234 9.61 10.05 -2.60
N SER A 235 9.88 10.19 -1.30
CA SER A 235 10.80 11.18 -0.77
C SER A 235 12.25 10.98 -1.24
N LYS A 236 12.71 9.71 -1.30
CA LYS A 236 14.11 9.39 -1.61
C LYS A 236 14.38 9.22 -3.10
N LEU A 237 13.41 8.72 -3.87
CA LEU A 237 13.59 8.35 -5.28
C LEU A 237 12.87 9.27 -6.27
N HIS A 238 11.89 10.05 -5.79
CA HIS A 238 11.05 11.06 -6.44
C HIS A 238 10.81 10.87 -7.95
N SER A 239 11.73 11.26 -8.82
CA SER A 239 11.52 11.36 -10.28
C SER A 239 11.11 10.07 -11.00
N ASP A 240 11.59 8.90 -10.59
CA ASP A 240 11.49 7.69 -11.45
C ASP A 240 10.27 6.82 -11.10
N CYS A 241 9.67 7.03 -9.93
CA CYS A 241 8.64 6.15 -9.41
C CYS A 241 7.40 6.88 -8.90
N TYR A 242 7.41 8.22 -8.82
CA TYR A 242 6.28 8.98 -8.28
C TYR A 242 4.98 8.69 -9.04
N ASP A 243 4.98 8.79 -10.37
CA ASP A 243 3.81 8.46 -11.20
C ASP A 243 3.31 7.03 -10.97
N THR A 244 4.23 6.08 -10.85
CA THR A 244 3.88 4.68 -10.57
C THR A 244 3.25 4.53 -9.19
N CYS A 245 3.76 5.24 -8.18
CA CYS A 245 3.19 5.27 -6.83
C CYS A 245 1.78 5.88 -6.85
N LEU A 246 1.58 7.03 -7.49
CA LEU A 246 0.27 7.68 -7.61
C LEU A 246 -0.75 6.74 -8.26
N MET A 247 -0.42 6.22 -9.45
CA MET A 247 -1.31 5.33 -10.19
C MET A 247 -1.65 4.05 -9.43
N LYS A 248 -0.66 3.37 -8.83
CA LYS A 248 -0.91 2.11 -8.11
C LYS A 248 -1.72 2.34 -6.83
N THR A 249 -1.42 3.40 -6.09
CA THR A 249 -2.13 3.73 -4.84
C THR A 249 -3.58 4.10 -5.14
N TYR A 250 -3.82 4.93 -6.16
CA TYR A 250 -5.18 5.28 -6.58
C TYR A 250 -5.98 4.07 -7.07
N LYS A 251 -5.40 3.24 -7.95
CA LYS A 251 -6.07 2.02 -8.44
C LYS A 251 -6.42 1.06 -7.29
N ALA A 252 -5.52 0.89 -6.33
CA ALA A 252 -5.77 0.00 -5.19
C ALA A 252 -6.89 0.53 -4.27
N PHE A 253 -6.94 1.84 -4.04
CA PHE A 253 -8.04 2.47 -3.29
C PHE A 253 -9.40 2.32 -3.98
N VAL A 254 -9.45 2.55 -5.29
CA VAL A 254 -10.67 2.37 -6.07
C VAL A 254 -11.12 0.90 -6.01
N GLY A 255 -10.18 -0.04 -6.08
CA GLY A 255 -10.45 -1.47 -5.88
C GLY A 255 -11.09 -1.76 -4.52
N GLN A 256 -10.54 -1.21 -3.44
CA GLN A 256 -11.06 -1.41 -2.09
C GLN A 256 -12.40 -0.72 -1.83
N SER A 257 -12.68 0.37 -2.55
CA SER A 257 -13.93 1.12 -2.42
C SER A 257 -15.17 0.32 -2.79
N LYS A 258 -15.03 -0.82 -3.50
CA LYS A 258 -16.14 -1.77 -3.75
C LYS A 258 -16.67 -2.40 -2.46
N PHE A 259 -15.79 -2.63 -1.49
CA PHE A 259 -16.10 -3.33 -0.23
C PHE A 259 -16.41 -2.34 0.90
N PHE A 260 -16.88 -1.13 0.57
CA PHE A 260 -17.20 -0.12 1.55
C PHE A 260 -18.36 -0.59 2.45
N ASP A 261 -18.10 -0.67 3.75
CA ASP A 261 -19.09 -0.92 4.79
C ASP A 261 -18.91 0.09 5.92
N SER A 262 -20.03 0.46 6.55
CA SER A 262 -20.12 1.30 7.74
C SER A 262 -19.20 0.87 8.88
N ALA A 263 -18.96 -0.44 9.04
CA ALA A 263 -18.01 -0.98 10.02
C ALA A 263 -16.54 -0.58 9.74
N ASN A 264 -16.19 -0.36 8.47
CA ASN A 264 -14.82 -0.08 8.02
C ASN A 264 -14.55 1.42 7.76
N LEU A 265 -15.41 2.31 8.26
CA LEU A 265 -15.33 3.75 7.97
C LEU A 265 -13.99 4.38 8.38
N LYS A 266 -13.48 4.05 9.56
CA LYS A 266 -12.20 4.60 10.07
C LYS A 266 -11.02 4.22 9.17
N ARG A 267 -10.98 2.96 8.73
CA ARG A 267 -9.98 2.47 7.79
C ARG A 267 -10.10 3.20 6.45
N PHE A 268 -11.31 3.38 5.94
CA PHE A 268 -11.52 4.09 4.69
C PHE A 268 -11.04 5.55 4.77
N GLN A 269 -11.34 6.24 5.88
CA GLN A 269 -10.85 7.59 6.14
C GLN A 269 -9.32 7.65 6.19
N PHE A 270 -8.67 6.64 6.78
CA PHE A 270 -7.21 6.54 6.78
C PHE A 270 -6.66 6.38 5.35
N LEU A 271 -7.25 5.51 4.52
CA LEU A 271 -6.84 5.34 3.12
C LEU A 271 -7.02 6.65 2.33
N GLU A 272 -8.15 7.34 2.49
CA GLU A 272 -8.38 8.64 1.86
C GLU A 272 -7.32 9.67 2.29
N ASN A 273 -7.04 9.77 3.60
CA ASN A 273 -6.02 10.69 4.12
C ASN A 273 -4.63 10.38 3.54
N SER A 274 -4.29 9.09 3.44
CA SER A 274 -3.02 8.63 2.89
C SER A 274 -2.87 9.08 1.42
N ILE A 275 -3.91 8.91 0.61
CA ILE A 275 -3.86 9.35 -0.80
C ILE A 275 -3.76 10.87 -0.90
N VAL A 276 -4.54 11.61 -0.09
CA VAL A 276 -4.46 13.07 -0.04
C VAL A 276 -3.04 13.51 0.30
N GLU A 277 -2.40 12.90 1.30
CA GLU A 277 -1.01 13.19 1.67
C GLU A 277 -0.04 12.90 0.51
N LEU A 278 -0.17 11.76 -0.16
CA LEU A 278 0.69 11.38 -1.29
C LEU A 278 0.57 12.35 -2.48
N TYR A 279 -0.65 12.75 -2.83
CA TYR A 279 -0.90 13.69 -3.93
C TYR A 279 -0.55 15.14 -3.55
N SER A 280 -0.59 15.47 -2.25
CA SER A 280 -0.17 16.79 -1.76
C SER A 280 1.35 16.94 -1.67
N PHE A 281 2.10 15.83 -1.75
CA PHE A 281 3.56 15.86 -1.71
C PHE A 281 4.17 16.65 -2.88
N ASP A 282 3.64 16.48 -4.09
CA ASP A 282 4.04 17.24 -5.28
C ASP A 282 2.81 17.51 -6.15
N LEU A 283 2.29 18.71 -6.01
CA LEU A 283 1.07 19.17 -6.68
C LEU A 283 1.25 19.32 -8.18
N GLN A 284 2.44 19.66 -8.67
CA GLN A 284 2.66 19.88 -10.10
C GLN A 284 2.52 18.56 -10.87
N ASN A 285 3.18 17.51 -10.39
CA ASN A 285 3.09 16.19 -10.99
C ASN A 285 1.72 15.53 -10.73
N SER A 286 1.16 15.73 -9.54
CA SER A 286 -0.14 15.16 -9.16
C SER A 286 -1.32 15.77 -9.91
N TYR A 287 -1.24 17.05 -10.29
CA TYR A 287 -2.34 17.79 -10.93
C TYR A 287 -2.88 17.08 -12.17
N HIS A 288 -2.00 16.59 -13.05
CA HIS A 288 -2.40 15.91 -14.28
C HIS A 288 -3.13 14.59 -14.01
N HIS A 289 -2.70 13.83 -13.00
CA HIS A 289 -3.36 12.58 -12.59
C HIS A 289 -4.75 12.84 -12.01
N ILE A 290 -4.90 13.88 -11.18
CA ILE A 290 -6.18 14.26 -10.59
C ILE A 290 -7.14 14.74 -11.68
N LEU A 291 -6.66 15.62 -12.57
CA LEU A 291 -7.44 16.13 -13.68
C LEU A 291 -7.94 14.99 -14.58
N ALA A 292 -7.06 14.06 -14.95
CA ALA A 292 -7.42 12.90 -15.75
C ALA A 292 -8.49 12.04 -15.05
N SER A 293 -8.34 11.80 -13.74
CA SER A 293 -9.36 11.06 -12.98
C SER A 293 -10.70 11.81 -12.92
N LEU A 294 -10.72 13.12 -12.69
CA LEU A 294 -11.95 13.90 -12.63
C LEU A 294 -12.64 13.97 -14.01
N GLN A 295 -11.85 14.09 -15.09
CA GLN A 295 -12.37 14.04 -16.46
C GLN A 295 -13.00 12.68 -16.78
N GLN A 296 -12.40 11.57 -16.34
CA GLN A 296 -13.01 10.24 -16.47
C GLN A 296 -14.34 10.16 -15.72
N LEU A 297 -14.40 10.66 -14.48
CA LEU A 297 -15.63 10.70 -13.70
C LEU A 297 -16.72 11.55 -14.39
N ALA A 298 -16.35 12.70 -14.95
CA ALA A 298 -17.25 13.58 -15.70
C ALA A 298 -17.75 12.94 -17.00
N TYR A 299 -16.89 12.18 -17.70
CA TYR A 299 -17.25 11.44 -18.90
C TYR A 299 -18.27 10.35 -18.60
N THR A 300 -18.04 9.53 -17.58
CA THR A 300 -18.99 8.49 -17.15
C THR A 300 -20.35 9.09 -16.79
N LEU A 301 -20.36 10.22 -16.07
CA LEU A 301 -21.59 10.94 -15.75
C LEU A 301 -22.31 11.45 -17.00
N SER A 302 -21.57 12.03 -17.94
CA SER A 302 -22.12 12.53 -19.20
C SER A 302 -22.77 11.42 -20.02
N GLN A 303 -22.17 10.23 -20.03
CA GLN A 303 -22.74 9.05 -20.70
C GLN A 303 -24.02 8.56 -20.00
N ALA A 304 -24.05 8.55 -18.67
CA ALA A 304 -25.24 8.20 -17.91
C ALA A 304 -26.40 9.19 -18.16
N ILE A 305 -26.11 10.49 -18.24
CA ILE A 305 -27.11 11.53 -18.54
C ILE A 305 -27.67 11.37 -19.97
N LYS A 306 -26.81 11.11 -20.96
CA LYS A 306 -27.20 10.99 -22.37
C LYS A 306 -28.01 9.73 -22.66
N THR A 307 -27.53 8.58 -22.16
CA THR A 307 -28.12 7.28 -22.53
C THR A 307 -29.29 6.89 -21.62
N LYS A 308 -29.30 7.36 -20.36
CA LYS A 308 -30.26 6.98 -19.31
C LYS A 308 -30.47 5.47 -19.17
N LYS A 309 -29.50 4.66 -19.61
CA LYS A 309 -29.54 3.20 -19.49
C LYS A 309 -29.25 2.80 -18.04
N LYS A 310 -29.92 1.75 -17.56
CA LYS A 310 -29.73 1.22 -16.19
C LYS A 310 -28.26 0.90 -15.90
N GLU A 311 -27.55 0.33 -16.87
CA GLU A 311 -26.12 -0.03 -16.75
C GLU A 311 -25.23 1.19 -16.47
N GLU A 312 -25.44 2.29 -17.19
CA GLU A 312 -24.67 3.53 -16.99
C GLU A 312 -25.05 4.25 -15.69
N LEU A 313 -26.30 4.15 -15.25
CA LEU A 313 -26.73 4.66 -13.95
C LEU A 313 -26.10 3.89 -12.78
N ILE A 314 -25.96 2.56 -12.90
CA ILE A 314 -25.31 1.72 -11.89
C ILE A 314 -23.84 2.10 -11.73
N LYS A 315 -23.14 2.43 -12.84
CA LYS A 315 -21.74 2.88 -12.79
C LYS A 315 -21.56 4.17 -11.96
N VAL A 316 -22.49 5.12 -12.05
CA VAL A 316 -22.46 6.37 -11.28
C VAL A 316 -22.89 6.17 -9.82
N CYS A 317 -23.82 5.25 -9.57
CA CYS A 317 -24.26 4.89 -8.20
C CYS A 317 -23.29 3.96 -7.45
N ASN A 318 -22.23 3.48 -8.09
CA ASN A 318 -21.25 2.61 -7.47
C ASN A 318 -20.44 3.38 -6.39
N TRP A 319 -20.20 2.73 -5.25
CA TRP A 319 -19.33 3.25 -4.18
C TRP A 319 -17.96 3.68 -4.67
N GLN A 320 -17.40 2.98 -5.66
CA GLN A 320 -16.13 3.38 -6.29
C GLN A 320 -16.19 4.79 -6.88
N TYR A 321 -17.25 5.09 -7.63
CA TYR A 321 -17.44 6.38 -8.28
C TYR A 321 -17.61 7.49 -7.23
N ILE A 322 -18.49 7.27 -6.25
CA ILE A 322 -18.78 8.24 -5.19
C ILE A 322 -17.54 8.50 -4.32
N ASN A 323 -16.82 7.46 -3.95
CA ASN A 323 -15.64 7.58 -3.10
C ASN A 323 -14.45 8.21 -3.85
N SER A 324 -14.29 7.98 -5.15
CA SER A 324 -13.31 8.71 -5.96
C SER A 324 -13.58 10.22 -5.97
N ILE A 325 -14.84 10.65 -6.11
CA ILE A 325 -15.16 12.09 -6.04
C ILE A 325 -14.95 12.62 -4.62
N SER A 326 -15.36 11.86 -3.60
CA SER A 326 -15.14 12.18 -2.18
C SER A 326 -13.66 12.43 -1.88
N LEU A 327 -12.78 11.57 -2.41
CA LEU A 327 -11.34 11.70 -2.30
C LEU A 327 -10.82 13.01 -2.90
N TRP A 328 -11.25 13.34 -4.13
CA TRP A 328 -10.78 14.56 -4.81
C TRP A 328 -11.33 15.83 -4.15
N VAL A 329 -12.55 15.81 -3.64
CA VAL A 329 -13.09 16.91 -2.83
C VAL A 329 -12.24 17.13 -1.58
N LYS A 330 -11.90 16.05 -0.87
CA LYS A 330 -11.04 16.13 0.33
C LYS A 330 -9.65 16.67 -0.02
N PHE A 331 -9.06 16.21 -1.11
CA PHE A 331 -7.79 16.75 -1.62
C PHE A 331 -7.86 18.25 -1.89
N LEU A 332 -8.92 18.71 -2.56
CA LEU A 332 -9.14 20.13 -2.85
C LEU A 332 -9.30 20.94 -1.57
N VAL A 333 -10.13 20.48 -0.63
CA VAL A 333 -10.33 21.14 0.66
C VAL A 333 -8.99 21.37 1.40
N CYS A 334 -8.05 20.42 1.32
CA CYS A 334 -6.74 20.55 1.95
C CYS A 334 -5.77 21.50 1.22
N ASN A 335 -5.90 21.69 -0.11
CA ASN A 335 -4.88 22.37 -0.92
C ASN A 335 -5.34 23.67 -1.59
N LEU A 336 -6.63 23.98 -1.60
CA LEU A 336 -7.22 25.14 -2.30
C LEU A 336 -6.73 26.50 -1.79
N GLN A 337 -6.33 26.61 -0.51
CA GLN A 337 -5.90 27.90 0.06
C GLN A 337 -4.52 28.35 -0.43
N ASN A 338 -3.68 27.42 -0.87
CA ASN A 338 -2.27 27.68 -1.16
C ASN A 338 -1.94 27.67 -2.66
N HIS A 339 -2.86 27.20 -3.51
CA HIS A 339 -2.57 26.89 -4.92
C HIS A 339 -3.75 27.17 -5.85
N ASP A 340 -3.44 27.50 -7.11
CA ASP A 340 -4.42 27.73 -8.19
C ASP A 340 -5.04 26.41 -8.67
N LEU A 341 -5.92 25.81 -7.87
CA LEU A 341 -6.67 24.58 -8.19
C LEU A 341 -8.11 24.86 -8.66
N LEU A 342 -8.39 26.10 -9.07
CA LEU A 342 -9.70 26.53 -9.55
C LEU A 342 -10.27 25.66 -10.69
N PRO A 343 -9.49 25.17 -11.67
CA PRO A 343 -10.03 24.28 -12.70
C PRO A 343 -10.51 22.93 -12.15
N LEU A 344 -9.82 22.38 -11.15
CA LEU A 344 -10.22 21.13 -10.50
C LEU A 344 -11.45 21.35 -9.61
N PHE A 345 -11.52 22.49 -8.93
CA PHE A 345 -12.69 22.91 -8.16
C PHE A 345 -13.93 23.00 -9.04
N SER A 346 -13.86 23.74 -10.15
CA SER A 346 -15.02 23.94 -11.03
C SER A 346 -15.50 22.62 -11.63
N LEU A 347 -14.56 21.76 -12.08
CA LEU A 347 -14.89 20.43 -12.60
C LEU A 347 -15.55 19.56 -11.52
N SER A 348 -15.06 19.59 -10.28
CA SER A 348 -15.67 18.85 -9.17
C SER A 348 -17.09 19.31 -8.87
N VAL A 349 -17.34 20.62 -8.84
CA VAL A 349 -18.68 21.19 -8.63
C VAL A 349 -19.64 20.77 -9.74
N VAL A 350 -19.20 20.83 -11.01
CA VAL A 350 -20.02 20.40 -12.16
C VAL A 350 -20.38 18.92 -12.06
N VAL A 351 -19.42 18.05 -11.74
CA VAL A 351 -19.65 16.61 -11.58
C VAL A 351 -20.65 16.34 -10.45
N ILE A 352 -20.46 16.97 -9.28
CA ILE A 352 -21.33 16.75 -8.13
C ILE A 352 -22.76 17.23 -8.41
N ASN A 353 -22.94 18.41 -9.01
CA ASN A 353 -24.26 18.91 -9.41
C ASN A 353 -24.93 17.98 -10.43
N GLY A 354 -24.19 17.48 -11.40
CA GLY A 354 -24.72 16.53 -12.38
C GLY A 354 -25.22 15.23 -11.75
N ILE A 355 -24.59 14.73 -10.69
CA ILE A 355 -25.07 13.56 -9.93
C ILE A 355 -26.40 13.88 -9.24
N VAL A 356 -26.50 15.04 -8.59
CA VAL A 356 -27.74 15.43 -7.88
C VAL A 356 -28.91 15.52 -8.86
N HIS A 357 -28.70 16.11 -10.04
CA HIS A 357 -29.74 16.22 -11.08
C HIS A 357 -30.08 14.89 -11.77
N LEU A 358 -29.13 13.97 -11.88
CA LEU A 358 -29.36 12.66 -12.51
C LEU A 358 -30.30 11.76 -11.68
N PHE A 359 -30.28 11.90 -10.35
CA PHE A 359 -31.04 11.03 -9.44
C PHE A 359 -32.11 11.77 -8.61
N PRO A 360 -33.23 12.22 -9.21
CA PRO A 360 -34.31 12.94 -8.50
C PRO A 360 -35.09 12.14 -7.46
N GLY A 361 -35.03 10.80 -7.50
CA GLY A 361 -35.84 9.95 -6.64
C GLY A 361 -35.45 9.98 -5.16
N HIS A 362 -36.46 9.87 -4.29
CA HIS A 362 -36.33 9.74 -2.82
C HIS A 362 -35.40 8.61 -2.37
N ARG A 363 -35.31 7.52 -3.16
CA ARG A 363 -34.38 6.41 -2.89
C ARG A 363 -32.92 6.84 -2.86
N TYR A 364 -32.55 7.91 -3.56
CA TYR A 364 -31.18 8.42 -3.64
C TYR A 364 -30.90 9.57 -2.68
N PHE A 365 -31.77 9.83 -1.71
CA PHE A 365 -31.56 10.91 -0.75
C PHE A 365 -30.22 10.85 0.00
N PRO A 366 -29.73 9.69 0.48
CA PRO A 366 -28.43 9.63 1.13
C PRO A 366 -27.27 10.05 0.21
N LEU A 367 -27.32 9.64 -1.06
CA LEU A 367 -26.32 10.02 -2.06
C LEU A 367 -26.32 11.54 -2.28
N ARG A 368 -27.51 12.11 -2.50
CA ARG A 368 -27.63 13.55 -2.72
C ARG A 368 -27.24 14.37 -1.48
N PHE A 369 -27.53 13.87 -0.28
CA PHE A 369 -27.07 14.51 0.97
C PHE A 369 -25.53 14.51 1.06
N ARG A 370 -24.88 13.40 0.70
CA ARG A 370 -23.41 13.34 0.62
C ARG A 370 -22.86 14.34 -0.42
N CYS A 371 -23.50 14.48 -1.58
CA CYS A 371 -23.15 15.49 -2.58
C CYS A 371 -23.25 16.92 -2.02
N VAL A 372 -24.34 17.24 -1.33
CA VAL A 372 -24.55 18.53 -0.65
C VAL A 372 -23.46 18.80 0.39
N GLN A 373 -23.09 17.81 1.20
CA GLN A 373 -21.99 17.93 2.15
C GLN A 373 -20.66 18.23 1.46
N MET A 374 -20.36 17.55 0.35
CA MET A 374 -19.15 17.76 -0.44
C MET A 374 -19.10 19.18 -1.04
N LEU A 375 -20.21 19.68 -1.59
CA LEU A 375 -20.30 21.06 -2.11
C LEU A 375 -20.11 22.10 -1.00
N ASN A 376 -20.69 21.88 0.18
CA ASN A 376 -20.51 22.76 1.33
C ASN A 376 -19.04 22.78 1.80
N GLN A 377 -18.37 21.63 1.86
CA GLN A 377 -16.95 21.56 2.21
C GLN A 377 -16.08 22.32 1.20
N LEU A 378 -16.35 22.16 -0.10
CA LEU A 378 -15.67 22.91 -1.14
C LEU A 378 -15.88 24.42 -1.02
N SER A 379 -17.13 24.86 -0.80
CA SER A 379 -17.47 26.28 -0.65
C SER A 379 -16.80 26.91 0.57
N LEU A 380 -16.76 26.20 1.69
CA LEU A 380 -16.06 26.64 2.90
C LEU A 380 -14.55 26.77 2.69
N ALA A 381 -13.94 25.83 1.96
CA ALA A 381 -12.50 25.83 1.73
C ALA A 381 -12.04 26.88 0.71
N SER A 382 -12.82 27.13 -0.35
CA SER A 382 -12.49 28.08 -1.41
C SER A 382 -12.94 29.52 -1.11
N GLY A 383 -13.88 29.72 -0.19
CA GLY A 383 -14.55 31.01 0.01
C GLY A 383 -15.49 31.40 -1.14
N ILE A 384 -15.66 30.54 -2.15
CA ILE A 384 -16.56 30.77 -3.28
C ILE A 384 -17.93 30.22 -2.93
N PHE A 385 -18.96 31.05 -3.06
CA PHE A 385 -20.34 30.63 -2.83
C PHE A 385 -20.78 29.60 -3.88
N VAL A 386 -21.17 28.41 -3.40
CA VAL A 386 -21.84 27.40 -4.23
C VAL A 386 -23.32 27.38 -3.84
N PRO A 387 -24.27 27.53 -4.78
CA PRO A 387 -25.69 27.54 -4.47
C PRO A 387 -26.18 26.12 -4.15
N VAL A 388 -26.14 25.73 -2.87
CA VAL A 388 -26.59 24.42 -2.39
C VAL A 388 -28.05 24.44 -1.92
N VAL A 389 -28.61 25.63 -1.67
CA VAL A 389 -29.96 25.80 -1.10
C VAL A 389 -31.05 25.24 -2.00
N SER A 390 -30.99 25.48 -3.31
CA SER A 390 -31.95 24.92 -4.27
C SER A 390 -31.96 23.39 -4.24
N LEU A 391 -30.78 22.78 -4.16
CA LEU A 391 -30.65 21.32 -4.07
C LEU A 391 -31.28 20.78 -2.80
N VAL A 392 -31.18 21.49 -1.67
CA VAL A 392 -31.75 21.08 -0.36
C VAL A 392 -33.26 21.29 -0.31
N LEU A 393 -33.76 22.40 -0.85
CA LEU A 393 -35.19 22.73 -0.87
C LEU A 393 -36.00 21.68 -1.63
N ASP A 394 -35.46 21.16 -2.74
CA ASP A 394 -36.07 20.04 -3.49
C ASP A 394 -36.33 18.80 -2.60
N PHE A 395 -35.50 18.54 -1.58
CA PHE A 395 -35.74 17.43 -0.65
C PHE A 395 -36.84 17.74 0.37
N VAL A 396 -36.91 18.99 0.84
CA VAL A 396 -37.86 19.42 1.86
C VAL A 396 -39.26 19.46 1.27
N GLU A 397 -39.44 20.01 0.07
CA GLU A 397 -40.72 20.07 -0.62
C GLU A 397 -41.30 18.68 -0.91
N HIS A 398 -40.46 17.69 -1.26
CA HIS A 398 -40.91 16.32 -1.47
C HIS A 398 -41.40 15.59 -0.21
N LYS A 399 -40.90 15.94 0.98
CA LYS A 399 -41.38 15.36 2.24
C LYS A 399 -42.74 15.91 2.68
N VAL A 400 -43.04 17.16 2.34
CA VAL A 400 -44.31 17.80 2.70
C VAL A 400 -45.49 17.17 1.93
N SER A 401 -45.25 16.60 0.74
CA SER A 401 -46.30 15.99 -0.08
C SER A 401 -46.65 14.53 0.32
N ASN A 402 -45.83 13.85 1.12
CA ASN A 402 -46.00 12.43 1.49
C ASN A 402 -46.13 12.20 3.00
N ALA A 403 -46.48 13.21 3.78
CA ALA A 403 -46.66 13.09 5.22
C ALA A 403 -48.03 12.51 5.61
N ASP A 404 -48.30 11.26 5.20
CA ASP A 404 -49.29 10.39 5.86
C ASP A 404 -48.58 9.18 6.48
N SER A 405 -48.36 9.28 7.78
CA SER A 405 -48.21 8.23 8.80
C SER A 405 -47.12 7.12 8.67
N SER A 406 -46.33 7.07 9.76
CA SER A 406 -45.79 5.88 10.43
C SER A 406 -44.32 5.46 10.19
N HIS A 407 -43.63 5.32 11.33
CA HIS A 407 -42.34 4.69 11.60
C HIS A 407 -41.06 5.36 11.06
N VAL A 408 -40.57 6.34 11.84
CA VAL A 408 -39.15 6.69 11.92
C VAL A 408 -38.39 5.52 12.55
N LYS A 409 -38.05 4.49 11.76
CA LYS A 409 -36.94 3.60 12.09
C LYS A 409 -35.65 4.31 11.71
N SER A 410 -34.66 4.27 12.59
CA SER A 410 -33.31 4.81 12.37
C SER A 410 -32.77 4.39 11.00
N PHE A 411 -32.68 5.35 10.07
CA PHE A 411 -32.18 5.13 8.73
C PHE A 411 -30.69 4.79 8.80
N ASN A 412 -30.34 3.56 8.47
CA ASN A 412 -28.96 3.11 8.46
C ASN A 412 -28.32 3.46 7.11
N TYR A 413 -27.31 4.33 7.11
CA TYR A 413 -26.68 4.92 5.92
C TYR A 413 -26.06 3.89 4.97
N SER A 414 -25.79 2.67 5.43
CA SER A 414 -25.17 1.58 4.67
C SER A 414 -26.13 0.77 3.79
N SER A 415 -27.46 0.84 4.03
CA SER A 415 -28.40 -0.07 3.35
C SER A 415 -28.91 0.44 2.00
N VAL A 416 -28.64 1.69 1.62
CA VAL A 416 -29.27 2.32 0.44
C VAL A 416 -28.46 2.15 -0.85
N LEU A 417 -27.19 1.75 -0.74
CA LEU A 417 -26.30 1.53 -1.89
C LEU A 417 -25.95 0.05 -2.11
N LYS A 418 -26.76 -0.88 -1.59
CA LYS A 418 -26.69 -2.28 -2.03
C LYS A 418 -27.45 -2.42 -3.35
N ALA A 419 -26.69 -2.53 -4.44
CA ALA A 419 -27.13 -3.12 -5.70
C ALA A 419 -26.15 -4.24 -6.06
#